data_AF-A0A5M4D4Y5-F1
#
_entry.id   AF-A0A5M4D4Y5-F1
#
_cell.length_a   1.000
_cell.length_b   1.000
_cell.length_c   1.000
_cell.angle_alpha   90.00
_cell.angle_beta   90.00
_cell.angle_gamma   90.00
#
_symmetry.space_group_name_H-M   'P 1'
#
loop_
_entity.id
_entity.type
_entity.pdbx_description
1 polymer ?
#
loop_
_entity_poly.entity_id
_entity_poly.type
_entity_poly.pdbx_seq_one_letter_code
_entity_poly.pdbx_strand_id
1 'polypeptide(L)'
;MAGGARVTSIAALREFRPAIIKFVEEARAALIAAEADASRTIDWLRRDQAPFWKKEIRRRQDVIVQAKTDLFNKQRTASGDPRSAVEERKALELAQRRLEDAETRAANTQHWIRQLEKEHMAYKGAAQMLSSQLVSLEDKALYDLDRMSAALEEYVAIQTPTLGEMGEAPEPRGLAKAAGESFADRDRLRDARPSPYAVYRQATPGPGRRRRAEPLGSPEAYPAHDLSRVDRIRQSDMLLELDPAETMDMSLWVRLSPGVLDAERVYLERTEPVDAEDSGWYVGPAENDRNPEPERRELDRVRLSDLIALRPPLETVFRLARGTLVIVRGAGVESVTLPNDTLAFPRETPP
;
A
#
# COMPACT_ATOMS: atom_id res chain seq x y z
N MET A 1 -46.22 24.37 -10.39
CA MET A 1 -44.91 24.21 -11.07
C MET A 1 -44.02 23.38 -10.17
N ALA A 2 -44.09 22.05 -10.30
CA ALA A 2 -43.24 21.13 -9.56
C ALA A 2 -41.90 21.03 -10.30
N GLY A 3 -40.85 21.64 -9.76
CA GLY A 3 -39.50 21.50 -10.29
C GLY A 3 -39.03 20.07 -10.11
N GLY A 4 -38.87 19.33 -11.20
CA GLY A 4 -38.30 17.98 -11.16
C GLY A 4 -36.89 18.01 -10.59
N ALA A 5 -36.65 17.25 -9.52
CA ALA A 5 -35.32 17.05 -8.99
C ALA A 5 -34.50 16.29 -10.05
N ARG A 6 -33.38 16.86 -10.50
CA ARG A 6 -32.45 16.16 -11.42
C ARG A 6 -31.75 15.06 -10.65
N VAL A 7 -32.29 13.84 -10.70
CA VAL A 7 -31.69 12.65 -10.09
C VAL A 7 -30.56 12.14 -10.99
N THR A 8 -29.39 12.78 -10.96
CA THR A 8 -28.23 12.41 -11.79
C THR A 8 -27.35 11.30 -11.20
N SER A 9 -27.70 10.68 -10.06
CA SER A 9 -26.78 9.74 -9.41
C SER A 9 -27.42 8.49 -8.77
N ILE A 10 -28.47 7.91 -9.35
CA ILE A 10 -28.96 6.58 -8.94
C ILE A 10 -27.82 5.54 -9.04
N ALA A 11 -27.01 5.64 -10.10
CA ALA A 11 -25.82 4.79 -10.28
C ALA A 11 -24.79 4.97 -9.14
N ALA A 12 -24.58 6.20 -8.64
CA ALA A 12 -23.65 6.45 -7.54
C ALA A 12 -24.11 5.82 -6.23
N LEU A 13 -25.42 5.80 -5.95
CA LEU A 13 -25.97 5.11 -4.78
C LEU A 13 -25.79 3.58 -4.89
N ARG A 14 -25.97 3.03 -6.10
CA ARG A 14 -25.74 1.59 -6.38
C ARG A 14 -24.27 1.20 -6.28
N GLU A 15 -23.34 2.08 -6.65
CA GLU A 15 -21.88 1.86 -6.53
C GLU A 15 -21.36 2.07 -5.11
N PHE A 16 -21.97 2.98 -4.33
CA PHE A 16 -21.51 3.30 -2.99
C PHE A 16 -21.79 2.18 -1.97
N ARG A 17 -22.88 1.44 -2.16
CA ARG A 17 -23.26 0.29 -1.31
C ARG A 17 -22.14 -0.77 -1.22
N PRO A 18 -21.65 -1.37 -2.33
CA PRO A 18 -20.53 -2.32 -2.26
C PRO A 18 -19.22 -1.67 -1.82
N ALA A 19 -19.01 -0.37 -2.07
CA ALA A 19 -17.80 0.34 -1.63
C ALA A 19 -17.72 0.46 -0.09
N ILE A 20 -18.85 0.73 0.59
CA ILE A 20 -18.90 0.76 2.06
C ILE A 20 -18.64 -0.62 2.66
N ILE A 21 -19.29 -1.66 2.11
CA ILE A 21 -19.09 -3.06 2.56
C ILE A 21 -17.59 -3.40 2.47
N LYS A 22 -16.99 -3.18 1.29
CA LYS A 22 -15.56 -3.44 1.06
C LYS A 22 -14.66 -2.65 2.01
N PHE A 23 -14.94 -1.36 2.22
CA PHE A 23 -14.17 -0.54 3.15
C PHE A 23 -14.23 -1.10 4.58
N VAL A 24 -15.42 -1.47 5.07
CA VAL A 24 -15.60 -2.01 6.42
C VAL A 24 -14.89 -3.36 6.56
N GLU A 25 -14.99 -4.24 5.56
CA GLU A 25 -14.27 -5.52 5.53
C GLU A 25 -12.75 -5.33 5.57
N GLU A 26 -12.20 -4.47 4.71
CA GLU A 26 -10.76 -4.19 4.64
C GLU A 26 -10.24 -3.54 5.92
N ALA A 27 -10.96 -2.55 6.46
CA ALA A 27 -10.60 -1.89 7.71
C ALA A 27 -10.59 -2.87 8.89
N ARG A 28 -11.59 -3.76 8.98
CA ARG A 28 -11.65 -4.79 10.02
C ARG A 28 -10.53 -5.82 9.86
N ALA A 29 -10.25 -6.26 8.62
CA ALA A 29 -9.14 -7.17 8.34
C ALA A 29 -7.78 -6.58 8.74
N ALA A 30 -7.55 -5.29 8.46
CA ALA A 30 -6.33 -4.59 8.85
C ALA A 30 -6.17 -4.50 10.38
N LEU A 31 -7.26 -4.20 11.11
CA LEU A 31 -7.25 -4.16 12.59
C LEU A 31 -6.90 -5.53 13.21
N ILE A 32 -7.45 -6.62 12.65
CA ILE A 32 -7.18 -7.99 13.09
C ILE A 32 -5.72 -8.39 12.78
N ALA A 33 -5.23 -8.06 11.58
CA ALA A 33 -3.86 -8.37 11.18
C ALA A 33 -2.83 -7.69 12.10
N ALA A 34 -3.06 -6.41 12.43
CA ALA A 34 -2.20 -5.69 13.37
C ALA A 34 -2.28 -6.26 14.81
N GLU A 35 -3.44 -6.75 15.26
CA GLU A 35 -3.58 -7.44 16.57
C GLU A 35 -2.77 -8.75 16.61
N ALA A 36 -2.72 -9.48 15.49
CA ALA A 36 -2.09 -10.80 15.42
C ALA A 36 -0.57 -10.75 15.65
N ASP A 37 0.12 -9.72 15.15
CA ASP A 37 1.58 -9.59 15.31
C ASP A 37 1.99 -9.34 16.76
N ALA A 38 1.25 -8.45 17.44
CA ALA A 38 1.46 -8.18 18.86
C ALA A 38 1.18 -9.44 19.71
N SER A 39 0.07 -10.13 19.42
CA SER A 39 -0.32 -11.36 20.11
C SER A 39 0.74 -12.46 19.98
N ARG A 40 1.23 -12.71 18.75
CA ARG A 40 2.29 -13.69 18.50
C ARG A 40 3.59 -13.37 19.25
N THR A 41 3.97 -12.10 19.28
CA THR A 41 5.18 -11.66 19.99
C THR A 41 5.06 -11.87 21.50
N ILE A 42 3.91 -11.52 22.09
CA ILE A 42 3.62 -11.74 23.51
C ILE A 42 3.63 -13.24 23.83
N ASP A 43 3.01 -14.07 22.99
CA ASP A 43 3.00 -15.52 23.16
C ASP A 43 4.41 -16.11 23.12
N TRP A 44 5.25 -15.71 22.15
CA TRP A 44 6.64 -16.15 22.08
C TRP A 44 7.45 -15.75 23.33
N LEU A 45 7.28 -14.52 23.82
CA LEU A 45 7.95 -14.09 25.04
C LEU A 45 7.52 -14.92 26.26
N ARG A 46 6.22 -15.20 26.39
CA ARG A 46 5.64 -15.95 27.52
C ARG A 46 5.95 -17.44 27.48
N ARG A 47 5.79 -18.08 26.32
CA ARG A 47 5.83 -19.54 26.16
C ARG A 47 7.22 -20.05 25.86
N ASP A 48 8.05 -19.27 25.19
CA ASP A 48 9.40 -19.68 24.79
C ASP A 48 10.47 -18.98 25.61
N GLN A 49 10.52 -17.64 25.58
CA GLN A 49 11.65 -16.90 26.17
C GLN A 49 11.68 -16.96 27.70
N ALA A 50 10.54 -16.73 28.37
CA ALA A 50 10.50 -16.75 29.82
C ALA A 50 10.89 -18.14 30.41
N PRO A 51 10.35 -19.27 29.92
CA PRO A 51 10.80 -20.59 30.33
C PRO A 51 12.26 -20.89 29.97
N PHE A 52 12.72 -20.45 28.79
CA PHE A 52 14.11 -20.59 28.38
C PHE A 52 15.06 -19.94 29.39
N TRP A 53 14.83 -18.67 29.73
CA TRP A 53 15.68 -17.96 30.71
C TRP A 53 15.59 -18.56 32.10
N LYS A 54 14.42 -19.04 32.54
CA LYS A 54 14.27 -19.75 33.81
C LYS A 54 15.11 -21.04 33.85
N LYS A 55 15.13 -21.80 32.76
CA LYS A 55 15.96 -23.01 32.63
C LYS A 55 17.45 -22.67 32.62
N GLU A 56 17.82 -21.63 31.88
CA GLU A 56 19.20 -21.21 31.73
C GLU A 56 19.79 -20.63 33.03
N ILE A 57 18.98 -19.88 33.81
CA ILE A 57 19.36 -19.43 35.16
C ILE A 57 19.69 -20.62 36.05
N ARG A 58 18.82 -21.64 36.11
CA ARG A 58 19.07 -22.87 36.89
C ARG A 58 20.37 -23.55 36.48
N ARG A 59 20.57 -23.73 35.17
CA ARG A 59 21.80 -24.33 34.63
C ARG A 59 23.05 -23.54 35.04
N ARG A 60 22.99 -22.21 34.99
CA ARG A 60 24.13 -21.35 35.37
C ARG A 60 24.39 -21.34 36.87
N GLN A 61 23.33 -21.45 37.69
CA GLN A 61 23.46 -21.66 39.14
C GLN A 61 24.18 -22.99 39.44
N ASP A 62 23.84 -24.08 38.73
CA ASP A 62 24.53 -25.37 38.88
C ASP A 62 26.02 -25.26 38.51
N VAL A 63 26.35 -24.52 37.43
CA VAL A 63 27.75 -24.26 37.03
C VAL A 63 28.51 -23.48 38.10
N ILE A 64 27.87 -22.51 38.77
CA ILE A 64 28.50 -21.80 39.90
C ILE A 64 28.77 -22.74 41.07
N VAL A 65 27.83 -23.62 41.40
CA VAL A 65 28.03 -24.62 42.48
C VAL A 65 29.19 -25.54 42.15
N GLN A 66 29.30 -26.00 40.90
CA GLN A 66 30.43 -26.80 40.43
C GLN A 66 31.75 -26.01 40.53
N ALA A 67 31.80 -24.78 39.99
CA ALA A 67 33.00 -23.95 40.02
C ALA A 67 33.47 -23.63 41.45
N LYS A 68 32.54 -23.44 42.41
CA LYS A 68 32.86 -23.29 43.84
C LYS A 68 33.49 -24.55 44.42
N THR A 69 32.96 -25.72 44.05
CA THR A 69 33.47 -27.02 44.50
C THR A 69 34.87 -27.29 43.95
N ASP A 70 35.09 -27.01 42.66
CA ASP A 70 36.40 -27.15 42.00
C ASP A 70 37.44 -26.22 42.64
N LEU A 71 37.06 -24.95 42.87
CA LEU A 71 37.90 -23.98 43.56
C LEU A 71 38.27 -24.45 44.98
N PHE A 72 37.30 -24.95 45.75
CA PHE A 72 37.54 -25.46 47.10
C PHE A 72 38.48 -26.68 47.10
N ASN A 73 38.27 -27.64 46.20
CA ASN A 73 39.11 -28.81 46.05
C ASN A 73 40.55 -28.45 45.63
N LYS A 74 40.70 -27.46 44.73
CA LYS A 74 42.02 -26.96 44.32
C LYS A 74 42.75 -26.25 45.46
N GLN A 75 42.03 -25.43 46.24
CA GLN A 75 42.61 -24.75 47.41
C GLN A 75 43.09 -25.74 48.47
N ARG A 76 42.39 -26.87 48.65
CA ARG A 76 42.79 -27.93 49.60
C ARG A 76 44.03 -28.71 49.16
N THR A 77 44.21 -28.88 47.85
CA THR A 77 45.32 -29.67 47.28
C THR A 77 46.57 -28.83 46.97
N ALA A 78 46.41 -27.52 46.79
CA ALA A 78 47.54 -26.60 46.68
C ALA A 78 48.30 -26.56 48.02
N SER A 79 49.58 -26.96 48.01
CA SER A 79 50.48 -26.97 49.18
C SER A 79 50.90 -25.57 49.65
N GLY A 80 49.92 -24.68 49.83
CA GLY A 80 50.14 -23.31 50.32
C GLY A 80 50.51 -22.27 49.27
N ASP A 81 50.62 -22.62 47.97
CA ASP A 81 50.82 -21.64 46.90
C ASP A 81 49.48 -21.04 46.42
N PRO A 82 49.19 -19.76 46.72
CA PRO A 82 47.93 -19.11 46.31
C PRO A 82 47.78 -18.94 44.80
N ARG A 83 48.88 -19.05 44.02
CA ARG A 83 48.87 -18.89 42.56
C ARG A 83 48.26 -20.08 41.83
N SER A 84 48.20 -21.25 42.48
CA SER A 84 47.67 -22.50 41.90
C SER A 84 46.15 -22.50 41.67
N ALA A 85 45.40 -21.61 42.34
CA ALA A 85 43.92 -21.55 42.28
C ALA A 85 43.39 -20.36 41.44
N VAL A 86 44.24 -19.69 40.66
CA VAL A 86 43.86 -18.47 39.91
C VAL A 86 42.89 -18.80 38.77
N GLU A 87 43.05 -19.93 38.10
CA GLU A 87 42.20 -20.35 36.99
C GLU A 87 40.78 -20.65 37.47
N GLU A 88 40.65 -21.37 38.58
CA GLU A 88 39.36 -21.72 39.19
C GLU A 88 38.64 -20.47 39.74
N ARG A 89 39.39 -19.49 40.27
CA ARG A 89 38.81 -18.18 40.65
C ARG A 89 38.24 -17.44 39.44
N LYS A 90 39.00 -17.38 38.34
CA LYS A 90 38.53 -16.76 37.09
C LYS A 90 37.34 -17.50 36.50
N ALA A 91 37.33 -18.83 36.57
CA ALA A 91 36.20 -19.65 36.11
C ALA A 91 34.93 -19.39 36.92
N LEU A 92 35.05 -19.27 38.26
CA LEU A 92 33.94 -18.91 39.13
C LEU A 92 33.42 -17.50 38.83
N GLU A 93 34.31 -16.52 38.67
CA GLU A 93 33.94 -15.14 38.34
C GLU A 93 33.21 -15.06 36.98
N LEU A 94 33.70 -15.78 35.97
CA LEU A 94 33.04 -15.86 34.66
C LEU A 94 31.65 -16.52 34.76
N ALA A 95 31.51 -17.57 35.57
CA ALA A 95 30.22 -18.23 35.80
C ALA A 95 29.22 -17.30 36.49
N GLN A 96 29.68 -16.50 37.46
CA GLN A 96 28.88 -15.47 38.13
C GLN A 96 28.41 -14.38 37.16
N ARG A 97 29.31 -13.80 36.36
CA ARG A 97 28.95 -12.80 35.33
C ARG A 97 27.93 -13.34 34.34
N ARG A 98 28.08 -14.58 33.89
CA ARG A 98 27.11 -15.22 32.98
C ARG A 98 25.74 -15.43 33.62
N LEU A 99 25.68 -15.70 34.92
CA LEU A 99 24.42 -15.78 35.66
C LEU A 99 23.75 -14.40 35.73
N GLU A 100 24.50 -13.35 36.09
CA GLU A 100 24.02 -11.96 36.13
C GLU A 100 23.45 -11.51 34.77
N ASP A 101 24.14 -11.84 33.67
CA ASP A 101 23.65 -11.59 32.31
C ASP A 101 22.32 -12.33 32.04
N ALA A 102 22.18 -13.57 32.52
CA ALA A 102 20.96 -14.36 32.38
C ALA A 102 19.80 -13.71 33.14
N GLU A 103 20.05 -13.32 34.39
CA GLU A 103 19.08 -12.71 35.28
C GLU A 103 18.61 -11.37 34.73
N THR A 104 19.54 -10.56 34.19
CA THR A 104 19.22 -9.30 33.51
C THR A 104 18.32 -9.53 32.29
N ARG A 105 18.66 -10.51 31.44
CA ARG A 105 17.83 -10.85 30.26
C ARG A 105 16.47 -11.40 30.65
N ALA A 106 16.39 -12.19 31.72
CA ALA A 106 15.13 -12.69 32.27
C ALA A 106 14.26 -11.54 32.80
N ALA A 107 14.85 -10.61 33.55
CA ALA A 107 14.18 -9.43 34.06
C ALA A 107 13.65 -8.54 32.92
N ASN A 108 14.47 -8.32 31.88
CA ASN A 108 14.06 -7.59 30.68
C ASN A 108 12.93 -8.31 29.94
N THR A 109 13.00 -9.63 29.80
CA THR A 109 11.92 -10.43 29.20
C THR A 109 10.61 -10.23 29.96
N GLN A 110 10.65 -10.31 31.30
CA GLN A 110 9.47 -10.08 32.15
C GLN A 110 8.96 -8.63 32.09
N HIS A 111 9.87 -7.66 31.99
CA HIS A 111 9.52 -6.26 31.81
C HIS A 111 8.76 -6.06 30.48
N TRP A 112 9.30 -6.56 29.37
CA TRP A 112 8.69 -6.41 28.05
C TRP A 112 7.38 -7.17 27.91
N ILE A 113 7.24 -8.35 28.53
CA ILE A 113 5.96 -9.07 28.63
C ILE A 113 4.88 -8.14 29.23
N ARG A 114 5.16 -7.52 30.38
CA ARG A 114 4.20 -6.63 31.05
C ARG A 114 3.90 -5.37 30.24
N GLN A 115 4.92 -4.73 29.66
CA GLN A 115 4.72 -3.52 28.85
C GLN A 115 3.91 -3.82 27.58
N LEU A 116 4.28 -4.87 26.83
CA LEU A 116 3.58 -5.24 25.61
C LEU A 116 2.14 -5.67 25.88
N GLU A 117 1.85 -6.38 26.97
CA GLU A 117 0.48 -6.72 27.34
C GLU A 117 -0.37 -5.48 27.65
N LYS A 118 0.19 -4.52 28.39
CA LYS A 118 -0.50 -3.28 28.71
C LYS A 118 -0.85 -2.51 27.43
N GLU A 119 0.13 -2.30 26.56
CA GLU A 119 -0.07 -1.58 25.29
C GLU A 119 -0.98 -2.36 24.34
N HIS A 120 -0.87 -3.68 24.30
CA HIS A 120 -1.76 -4.55 23.51
C HIS A 120 -3.21 -4.48 23.99
N MET A 121 -3.45 -4.44 25.31
CA MET A 121 -4.81 -4.27 25.85
C MET A 121 -5.39 -2.89 25.53
N ALA A 122 -4.57 -1.83 25.58
CA ALA A 122 -4.99 -0.49 25.18
C ALA A 122 -5.34 -0.43 23.69
N TYR A 123 -4.48 -0.98 22.83
CA TYR A 123 -4.73 -1.13 21.39
C TYR A 123 -6.01 -1.91 21.14
N LYS A 124 -6.19 -3.06 21.78
CA LYS A 124 -7.36 -3.92 21.63
C LYS A 124 -8.64 -3.17 21.99
N GLY A 125 -8.65 -2.39 23.07
CA GLY A 125 -9.81 -1.56 23.44
C GLY A 125 -10.17 -0.56 22.35
N ALA A 126 -9.19 0.20 21.84
CA ALA A 126 -9.40 1.17 20.78
C ALA A 126 -9.82 0.52 19.44
N ALA A 127 -9.16 -0.57 19.06
CA ALA A 127 -9.44 -1.33 17.85
C ALA A 127 -10.83 -1.98 17.87
N GLN A 128 -11.27 -2.51 19.02
CA GLN A 128 -12.63 -3.05 19.18
C GLN A 128 -13.70 -1.96 19.13
N MET A 129 -13.41 -0.77 19.66
CA MET A 129 -14.32 0.36 19.57
C MET A 129 -14.47 0.88 18.12
N LEU A 130 -13.37 0.98 17.38
CA LEU A 130 -13.43 1.29 15.94
C LEU A 130 -14.11 0.15 15.16
N SER A 131 -13.77 -1.09 15.50
CA SER A 131 -14.50 -2.35 15.28
C SER A 131 -16.01 -2.18 15.17
N SER A 132 -16.60 -1.87 16.32
CA SER A 132 -18.04 -1.76 16.50
C SER A 132 -18.64 -0.53 15.81
N GLN A 133 -17.90 0.58 15.74
CA GLN A 133 -18.32 1.77 15.00
C GLN A 133 -18.42 1.50 13.50
N LEU A 134 -17.48 0.75 12.92
CA LEU A 134 -17.51 0.37 11.51
C LEU A 134 -18.72 -0.51 11.19
N VAL A 135 -19.04 -1.50 12.04
CA VAL A 135 -20.24 -2.33 11.89
C VAL A 135 -21.51 -1.48 12.00
N SER A 136 -21.60 -0.61 13.00
CA SER A 136 -22.76 0.28 13.14
C SER A 136 -22.88 1.26 11.97
N LEU A 137 -21.78 1.71 11.39
CA LEU A 137 -21.76 2.59 10.22
C LEU A 137 -22.21 1.83 8.98
N GLU A 138 -21.76 0.59 8.80
CA GLU A 138 -22.21 -0.30 7.73
C GLU A 138 -23.73 -0.46 7.77
N ASP A 139 -24.29 -0.87 8.91
CA ASP A 139 -25.74 -1.09 9.08
C ASP A 139 -26.56 0.16 8.75
N LYS A 140 -26.14 1.32 9.30
CA LYS A 140 -26.83 2.60 9.06
C LYS A 140 -26.73 3.05 7.62
N ALA A 141 -25.53 2.97 7.04
CA ALA A 141 -25.30 3.41 5.67
C ALA A 141 -26.06 2.51 4.69
N LEU A 142 -26.08 1.19 4.89
CA LEU A 142 -26.88 0.27 4.09
C LEU A 142 -28.38 0.56 4.21
N TYR A 143 -28.88 0.79 5.43
CA TYR A 143 -30.28 1.15 5.64
C TYR A 143 -30.68 2.46 4.92
N ASP A 144 -29.86 3.50 5.06
CA ASP A 144 -30.12 4.79 4.42
C ASP A 144 -30.03 4.68 2.89
N LEU A 145 -29.08 3.91 2.35
CA LEU A 145 -28.94 3.67 0.91
C LEU A 145 -30.09 2.86 0.32
N ASP A 146 -30.56 1.83 1.03
CA ASP A 146 -31.71 1.04 0.61
C ASP A 146 -32.98 1.91 0.60
N ARG A 147 -33.17 2.76 1.62
CA ARG A 147 -34.29 3.72 1.68
C ARG A 147 -34.24 4.76 0.56
N MET A 148 -33.06 5.33 0.30
CA MET A 148 -32.86 6.31 -0.78
C MET A 148 -33.09 5.68 -2.15
N SER A 149 -32.59 4.45 -2.35
CA SER A 149 -32.78 3.71 -3.61
C SER A 149 -34.27 3.42 -3.87
N ALA A 150 -35.00 2.94 -2.86
CA ALA A 150 -36.44 2.68 -2.98
C ALA A 150 -37.25 3.95 -3.31
N ALA A 151 -36.94 5.07 -2.65
CA ALA A 151 -37.63 6.35 -2.90
C ALA A 151 -37.37 6.90 -4.32
N LEU A 152 -36.16 6.67 -4.86
CA LEU A 152 -35.81 7.08 -6.22
C LEU A 152 -36.46 6.18 -7.28
N GLU A 153 -36.58 4.87 -7.02
CA GLU A 153 -37.28 3.95 -7.90
C GLU A 153 -38.78 4.28 -7.98
N GLU A 154 -39.42 4.63 -6.86
CA GLU A 154 -40.81 5.10 -6.82
C GLU A 154 -40.98 6.43 -7.59
N TYR A 155 -40.03 7.36 -7.46
CA TYR A 155 -40.06 8.64 -8.18
C TYR A 155 -39.91 8.48 -9.70
N VAL A 156 -39.02 7.59 -10.15
CA VAL A 156 -38.82 7.28 -11.57
C VAL A 156 -40.07 6.61 -12.16
N ALA A 157 -40.70 5.69 -11.42
CA ALA A 157 -41.93 5.04 -11.86
C ALA A 157 -43.10 6.02 -12.08
N ILE A 158 -43.12 7.15 -11.36
CA ILE A 158 -44.13 8.21 -11.50
C ILE A 158 -43.85 9.13 -12.70
N GLN A 159 -42.60 9.26 -13.18
CA GLN A 159 -42.22 10.19 -14.27
C GLN A 159 -42.33 9.61 -15.70
N THR A 160 -42.43 8.30 -15.88
CA THR A 160 -42.65 7.69 -17.22
C THR A 160 -44.14 7.48 -17.51
N PRO A 161 -44.77 8.42 -18.24
CA PRO A 161 -45.32 8.06 -19.54
C PRO A 161 -44.86 9.01 -20.66
N THR A 162 -44.87 8.50 -21.90
CA THR A 162 -44.55 9.15 -23.19
C THR A 162 -43.07 9.39 -23.51
N LEU A 163 -42.40 8.36 -24.05
CA LEU A 163 -41.42 8.53 -25.15
C LEU A 163 -41.15 7.17 -25.81
N GLY A 164 -42.14 6.67 -26.53
CA GLY A 164 -42.02 5.47 -27.37
C GLY A 164 -42.15 5.86 -28.83
N GLU A 165 -41.22 6.66 -29.35
CA GLU A 165 -41.01 6.84 -30.79
C GLU A 165 -39.73 7.65 -31.01
N MET A 166 -38.96 7.25 -32.03
CA MET A 166 -37.75 7.85 -32.59
C MET A 166 -36.40 7.35 -32.06
N GLY A 167 -35.73 6.59 -32.93
CA GLY A 167 -34.36 6.94 -33.32
C GLY A 167 -33.27 5.99 -32.86
N GLU A 168 -32.96 5.02 -33.71
CA GLU A 168 -31.71 4.28 -33.75
C GLU A 168 -30.50 5.24 -33.73
N ALA A 169 -29.57 5.05 -32.78
CA ALA A 169 -28.38 5.88 -32.61
C ALA A 169 -27.19 5.32 -33.42
N PRO A 170 -26.30 6.18 -33.96
CA PRO A 170 -25.23 5.76 -34.87
C PRO A 170 -24.02 5.20 -34.12
N GLU A 171 -23.35 4.22 -34.74
CA GLU A 171 -22.12 3.62 -34.22
C GLU A 171 -20.94 4.60 -34.14
N PRO A 172 -20.04 4.45 -33.14
CA PRO A 172 -18.83 5.25 -33.02
C PRO A 172 -17.74 4.78 -34.00
N ARG A 173 -17.23 5.70 -34.82
CA ARG A 173 -16.05 5.53 -35.68
C ARG A 173 -14.78 6.13 -35.04
N GLY A 174 -13.71 5.32 -35.02
CA GLY A 174 -12.28 5.73 -34.99
C GLY A 174 -11.68 5.85 -33.58
N LEU A 175 -10.46 5.38 -33.25
CA LEU A 175 -9.33 4.91 -34.04
C LEU A 175 -8.72 3.65 -33.40
N ALA A 176 -8.70 2.53 -34.14
CA ALA A 176 -7.85 1.40 -33.84
C ALA A 176 -7.08 1.05 -35.13
N LYS A 177 -5.90 1.65 -35.31
CA LYS A 177 -4.91 1.14 -36.26
C LYS A 177 -3.52 1.73 -35.99
N ALA A 178 -2.75 1.06 -35.15
CA ALA A 178 -1.32 0.82 -35.31
C ALA A 178 -0.70 0.24 -34.03
N ALA A 179 -0.82 -1.08 -33.84
CA ALA A 179 0.22 -1.93 -33.27
C ALA A 179 -0.25 -3.38 -33.41
N GLY A 180 0.57 -4.21 -34.06
CA GLY A 180 0.28 -5.61 -34.32
C GLY A 180 0.15 -6.42 -33.04
N GLU A 181 -0.75 -7.39 -33.12
CA GLU A 181 -1.26 -8.24 -32.06
C GLU A 181 -0.19 -9.12 -31.39
N SER A 182 -0.33 -9.33 -30.07
CA SER A 182 -0.05 -10.63 -29.45
C SER A 182 -1.37 -11.20 -28.95
N PHE A 183 -1.71 -12.36 -29.50
CA PHE A 183 -2.90 -13.14 -29.22
C PHE A 183 -2.79 -13.81 -27.84
N ALA A 184 -3.41 -13.23 -26.80
CA ALA A 184 -3.68 -13.94 -25.55
C ALA A 184 -4.97 -13.52 -24.83
N ASP A 185 -5.61 -12.40 -25.21
CA ASP A 185 -6.47 -11.68 -24.26
C ASP A 185 -7.97 -11.70 -24.58
N ARG A 186 -8.43 -12.57 -25.48
CA ARG A 186 -9.86 -12.67 -25.83
C ARG A 186 -10.75 -13.20 -24.68
N ASP A 187 -10.21 -14.00 -23.77
CA ASP A 187 -10.96 -14.53 -22.62
C ASP A 187 -11.01 -13.57 -21.41
N ARG A 188 -10.11 -12.57 -21.32
CA ARG A 188 -10.13 -11.57 -20.22
C ARG A 188 -11.12 -10.42 -20.45
N LEU A 189 -11.59 -10.25 -21.69
CA LEU A 189 -12.45 -9.15 -22.12
C LEU A 189 -13.93 -9.30 -21.72
N ARG A 190 -14.35 -10.44 -21.18
CA ARG A 190 -15.76 -10.71 -20.89
C ARG A 190 -16.27 -10.09 -19.58
N ASP A 191 -15.37 -9.78 -18.65
CA ASP A 191 -15.66 -9.21 -17.32
C ASP A 191 -15.04 -7.82 -17.10
N ALA A 192 -14.56 -7.17 -18.16
CA ALA A 192 -13.77 -5.95 -18.06
C ALA A 192 -14.65 -4.73 -17.73
N ARG A 193 -14.53 -4.21 -16.50
CA ARG A 193 -15.27 -3.04 -16.04
C ARG A 193 -14.69 -1.75 -16.65
N PRO A 194 -15.53 -0.79 -17.08
CA PRO A 194 -15.07 0.54 -17.46
C PRO A 194 -14.32 1.20 -16.30
N SER A 195 -13.17 1.79 -16.59
CA SER A 195 -12.43 2.54 -15.59
C SER A 195 -13.04 3.92 -15.39
N PRO A 196 -13.40 4.33 -14.16
CA PRO A 196 -13.85 5.69 -13.88
C PRO A 196 -12.74 6.73 -14.09
N TYR A 197 -11.47 6.29 -14.16
CA TYR A 197 -10.31 7.15 -14.35
C TYR A 197 -9.94 7.36 -15.82
N ALA A 198 -10.61 6.69 -16.77
CA ALA A 198 -10.36 6.90 -18.20
C ALA A 198 -10.57 8.37 -18.63
N VAL A 199 -11.39 9.14 -17.90
CA VAL A 199 -11.60 10.57 -18.14
C VAL A 199 -10.31 11.40 -18.02
N TYR A 200 -9.30 10.96 -17.26
CA TYR A 200 -8.01 11.64 -17.09
C TYR A 200 -7.20 11.73 -18.38
N ARG A 201 -7.45 10.85 -19.37
CA ARG A 201 -6.83 10.95 -20.69
C ARG A 201 -7.13 12.28 -21.39
N GLN A 202 -8.29 12.88 -21.11
CA GLN A 202 -8.68 14.17 -21.69
C GLN A 202 -7.86 15.34 -21.13
N ALA A 203 -7.27 15.18 -19.93
CA ALA A 203 -6.42 16.19 -19.31
C ALA A 203 -4.94 16.04 -19.70
N THR A 204 -4.55 14.91 -20.28
CA THR A 204 -3.17 14.70 -20.77
C THR A 204 -2.87 15.64 -21.93
N PRO A 205 -1.82 16.49 -21.81
CA PRO A 205 -1.49 17.43 -22.84
C PRO A 205 -1.13 16.75 -24.18
N GLY A 206 -1.65 17.32 -25.27
CA GLY A 206 -1.32 16.86 -26.62
C GLY A 206 0.18 17.01 -26.96
N PRO A 207 0.65 16.33 -28.03
CA PRO A 207 2.07 16.16 -28.34
C PRO A 207 2.81 17.50 -28.55
N GLY A 208 2.13 18.51 -29.11
CA GLY A 208 2.72 19.84 -29.33
C GLY A 208 3.10 20.56 -28.04
N ARG A 209 2.37 20.36 -26.94
CA ARG A 209 2.70 20.92 -25.62
C ARG A 209 3.78 20.10 -24.92
N ARG A 210 3.70 18.76 -24.99
CA ARG A 210 4.73 17.86 -24.43
C ARG A 210 6.11 18.06 -25.04
N ARG A 211 6.21 18.52 -26.30
CA ARG A 211 7.47 18.87 -26.96
C ARG A 211 8.12 20.16 -26.43
N ARG A 212 7.33 21.08 -25.88
CA ARG A 212 7.82 22.36 -25.35
C ARG A 212 8.15 22.32 -23.85
N ALA A 213 8.09 21.13 -23.23
CA ALA A 213 8.36 20.99 -21.81
C ALA A 213 9.79 21.44 -21.47
N GLU A 214 9.94 22.28 -20.46
CA GLU A 214 11.23 22.85 -20.06
C GLU A 214 11.90 21.97 -19.00
N PRO A 215 13.23 21.76 -19.06
CA PRO A 215 13.92 21.03 -18.00
C PRO A 215 13.69 21.69 -16.65
N LEU A 216 13.18 20.91 -15.70
CA LEU A 216 13.15 21.31 -14.31
C LEU A 216 14.60 21.44 -13.83
N GLY A 217 14.92 22.52 -13.09
CA GLY A 217 16.27 22.79 -12.59
C GLY A 217 16.83 21.72 -11.62
N SER A 218 17.98 21.99 -11.00
CA SER A 218 18.62 21.04 -10.08
C SER A 218 17.67 20.60 -8.93
N PRO A 219 17.51 19.28 -8.70
CA PRO A 219 16.74 18.63 -7.62
C PRO A 219 17.06 19.00 -6.16
N GLU A 220 17.05 20.25 -5.74
CA GLU A 220 17.26 20.57 -4.32
C GLU A 220 15.94 20.46 -3.54
N ALA A 221 15.86 19.39 -2.72
CA ALA A 221 14.84 19.11 -1.71
C ALA A 221 13.41 18.86 -2.23
N TYR A 222 13.21 17.77 -2.96
CA TYR A 222 11.88 17.19 -3.10
C TYR A 222 11.39 16.64 -1.75
N PRO A 223 10.13 16.89 -1.35
CA PRO A 223 9.60 16.34 -0.12
C PRO A 223 9.55 14.82 -0.24
N ALA A 224 10.47 14.13 0.44
CA ALA A 224 10.41 12.70 0.63
C ALA A 224 9.13 12.39 1.42
N HIS A 225 8.03 12.16 0.71
CA HIS A 225 6.82 11.65 1.34
C HIS A 225 7.22 10.32 1.98
N ASP A 226 7.06 10.19 3.29
CA ASP A 226 7.50 9.01 4.03
C ASP A 226 6.66 7.80 3.61
N LEU A 227 7.31 6.86 2.91
CA LEU A 227 6.67 5.71 2.30
C LEU A 227 6.94 4.46 3.16
N SER A 228 6.21 4.22 4.25
CA SER A 228 6.42 3.02 5.07
C SER A 228 6.21 1.70 4.27
N ARG A 229 6.95 0.65 4.65
CA ARG A 229 7.49 -0.45 3.81
C ARG A 229 6.58 -1.65 3.47
N VAL A 230 5.26 -1.61 3.70
CA VAL A 230 4.44 -2.85 3.71
C VAL A 230 3.57 -3.04 2.45
N ASP A 231 3.03 -1.99 1.83
CA ASP A 231 2.19 -2.13 0.62
C ASP A 231 2.96 -2.35 -0.69
N ARG A 232 4.25 -1.99 -0.69
CA ARG A 232 5.08 -1.95 -1.91
C ARG A 232 5.30 -3.33 -2.55
N ILE A 233 5.41 -4.39 -1.74
CA ILE A 233 5.76 -5.73 -2.23
C ILE A 233 4.56 -6.37 -2.94
N ARG A 234 3.34 -6.21 -2.40
CA ARG A 234 2.12 -6.83 -2.98
C ARG A 234 1.69 -6.20 -4.29
N GLN A 235 1.78 -4.87 -4.42
CA GLN A 235 1.38 -4.18 -5.65
C GLN A 235 2.39 -4.38 -6.78
N SER A 236 3.70 -4.45 -6.46
CA SER A 236 4.74 -4.63 -7.48
C SER A 236 4.60 -5.95 -8.24
N ASP A 237 4.32 -7.05 -7.53
CA ASP A 237 4.14 -8.37 -8.15
C ASP A 237 2.91 -8.38 -9.09
N MET A 238 1.80 -7.75 -8.68
CA MET A 238 0.59 -7.66 -9.51
C MET A 238 0.75 -6.78 -10.75
N LEU A 239 1.53 -5.70 -10.65
CA LEU A 239 1.78 -4.80 -11.78
C LEU A 239 2.71 -5.44 -12.81
N LEU A 240 3.64 -6.31 -12.39
CA LEU A 240 4.49 -7.08 -13.32
C LEU A 240 3.71 -8.11 -14.13
N GLU A 241 2.52 -8.52 -13.68
CA GLU A 241 1.60 -9.38 -14.45
C GLU A 241 0.82 -8.59 -15.53
N LEU A 242 0.84 -7.25 -15.50
CA LEU A 242 0.17 -6.39 -16.46
C LEU A 242 1.18 -5.99 -17.56
N ASP A 243 1.32 -6.87 -18.55
CA ASP A 243 2.09 -6.70 -19.80
C ASP A 243 3.19 -5.64 -19.74
N PRO A 244 4.35 -5.96 -19.12
CA PRO A 244 5.45 -5.03 -19.03
C PRO A 244 5.98 -4.72 -20.44
N ALA A 245 6.09 -3.43 -20.74
CA ALA A 245 6.63 -2.95 -22.00
C ALA A 245 8.12 -3.27 -22.18
N GLU A 246 8.62 -3.03 -23.40
CA GLU A 246 10.05 -3.04 -23.75
C GLU A 246 10.93 -2.30 -22.72
N THR A 247 12.20 -2.69 -22.71
CA THR A 247 13.26 -2.27 -21.78
C THR A 247 13.20 -0.77 -21.46
N MET A 248 13.18 -0.44 -20.17
CA MET A 248 13.08 0.94 -19.69
C MET A 248 14.42 1.68 -19.84
N ASP A 249 14.46 2.70 -20.69
CA ASP A 249 15.63 3.57 -20.84
C ASP A 249 15.58 4.73 -19.83
N MET A 250 16.43 4.64 -18.81
CA MET A 250 16.53 5.59 -17.70
C MET A 250 16.97 7.00 -18.13
N SER A 251 17.52 7.14 -19.34
CA SER A 251 17.91 8.43 -19.89
C SER A 251 16.71 9.21 -20.44
N LEU A 252 15.56 8.59 -20.73
CA LEU A 252 14.44 9.31 -21.33
C LEU A 252 13.81 10.34 -20.37
N TRP A 253 13.21 11.37 -20.94
CA TRP A 253 12.51 12.43 -20.20
C TRP A 253 11.04 12.06 -19.93
N VAL A 254 10.55 12.43 -18.75
CA VAL A 254 9.15 12.36 -18.33
C VAL A 254 8.57 13.77 -18.30
N ARG A 255 7.35 13.96 -18.81
CA ARG A 255 6.66 15.26 -18.82
C ARG A 255 5.82 15.41 -17.56
N LEU A 256 5.84 16.59 -16.96
CA LEU A 256 5.19 16.87 -15.69
C LEU A 256 4.32 18.11 -15.81
N SER A 257 3.15 18.09 -15.17
CA SER A 257 2.43 19.31 -14.83
C SER A 257 3.23 20.13 -13.82
N PRO A 258 3.26 21.47 -13.90
CA PRO A 258 4.02 22.28 -12.95
C PRO A 258 3.57 22.07 -11.50
N GLY A 259 4.54 21.82 -10.61
CA GLY A 259 4.31 21.56 -9.19
C GLY A 259 3.70 20.19 -8.87
N VAL A 260 3.53 19.30 -9.84
CA VAL A 260 2.90 17.98 -9.62
C VAL A 260 3.67 17.09 -8.66
N LEU A 261 4.97 17.34 -8.48
CA LEU A 261 5.82 16.56 -7.57
C LEU A 261 5.48 16.80 -6.09
N ASP A 262 4.80 17.90 -5.77
CA ASP A 262 4.31 18.21 -4.42
C ASP A 262 2.91 17.63 -4.15
N ALA A 263 2.25 17.09 -5.19
CA ALA A 263 0.89 16.55 -5.06
C ALA A 263 0.90 15.14 -4.45
N GLU A 264 0.08 14.94 -3.41
CA GLU A 264 -0.08 13.64 -2.75
C GLU A 264 -0.65 12.58 -3.70
N ARG A 265 -1.55 13.01 -4.61
CA ARG A 265 -2.24 12.15 -5.57
C ARG A 265 -2.04 12.65 -6.99
N VAL A 266 -1.48 11.78 -7.83
CA VAL A 266 -1.12 12.07 -9.22
C VAL A 266 -1.65 11.00 -10.15
N TYR A 267 -1.91 11.36 -11.39
CA TYR A 267 -2.13 10.40 -12.45
C TYR A 267 -0.93 10.37 -13.39
N LEU A 268 -0.65 9.18 -13.92
CA LEU A 268 0.35 8.94 -14.93
C LEU A 268 -0.31 8.34 -16.16
N GLU A 269 -0.01 8.85 -17.34
CA GLU A 269 -0.44 8.23 -18.59
C GLU A 269 0.76 8.00 -19.49
N ARG A 270 0.86 6.78 -20.05
CA ARG A 270 1.85 6.46 -21.06
C ARG A 270 1.24 6.61 -22.45
N THR A 271 1.69 7.62 -23.18
CA THR A 271 1.26 7.92 -24.54
C THR A 271 2.39 7.66 -25.54
N GLU A 272 2.16 7.93 -26.82
CA GLU A 272 3.24 7.88 -27.80
C GLU A 272 4.33 8.94 -27.48
N PRO A 273 5.62 8.56 -27.51
CA PRO A 273 6.74 9.49 -27.47
C PRO A 273 6.63 10.56 -28.55
N VAL A 274 6.84 11.84 -28.20
CA VAL A 274 6.81 12.95 -29.16
C VAL A 274 8.14 13.15 -29.92
N ASP A 275 9.22 12.57 -29.39
CA ASP A 275 10.59 12.59 -29.91
C ASP A 275 11.41 11.42 -29.33
N ALA A 276 12.67 11.27 -29.77
CA ALA A 276 13.56 10.18 -29.36
C ALA A 276 14.02 10.29 -27.90
N GLU A 277 13.88 11.45 -27.26
CA GLU A 277 14.22 11.65 -25.85
C GLU A 277 12.97 11.54 -24.95
N ASP A 278 11.79 11.21 -25.50
CA ASP A 278 10.54 11.08 -24.77
C ASP A 278 10.26 9.65 -24.32
N SER A 279 10.05 9.48 -23.00
CA SER A 279 9.60 8.22 -22.42
C SER A 279 8.15 7.87 -22.79
N GLY A 280 7.38 8.88 -23.23
CA GLY A 280 5.94 8.82 -23.47
C GLY A 280 5.11 9.04 -22.20
N TRP A 281 5.75 9.11 -21.04
CA TRP A 281 5.07 9.31 -19.75
C TRP A 281 4.78 10.78 -19.48
N TYR A 282 3.54 11.03 -19.06
CA TYR A 282 3.09 12.29 -18.50
C TYR A 282 2.60 12.08 -17.06
N VAL A 283 2.91 13.01 -16.15
CA VAL A 283 2.43 13.03 -14.77
C VAL A 283 1.64 14.32 -14.53
N GLY A 284 0.38 14.18 -14.13
CA GLY A 284 -0.50 15.30 -13.80
C GLY A 284 -1.16 15.15 -12.42
N PRO A 285 -1.75 16.23 -11.88
CA PRO A 285 -2.45 16.18 -10.60
C PRO A 285 -3.74 15.36 -10.71
N ALA A 286 -4.06 14.60 -9.66
CA ALA A 286 -5.29 13.81 -9.56
C ALA A 286 -6.07 14.13 -8.29
N GLU A 287 -6.20 15.43 -8.00
CA GLU A 287 -6.91 15.93 -6.81
C GLU A 287 -8.43 15.81 -6.94
N ASN A 288 -8.97 15.86 -8.17
CA ASN A 288 -10.42 15.84 -8.44
C ASN A 288 -10.86 14.49 -9.04
N ASP A 289 -11.58 13.67 -8.27
CA ASP A 289 -11.90 12.28 -8.63
C ASP A 289 -12.55 12.06 -10.00
N ARG A 290 -13.29 13.02 -10.55
CA ARG A 290 -14.14 12.78 -11.74
C ARG A 290 -14.23 13.93 -12.75
N ASN A 291 -13.40 14.96 -12.61
CA ASN A 291 -13.33 16.07 -13.56
C ASN A 291 -11.91 16.63 -13.62
N PRO A 292 -11.03 16.02 -14.42
CA PRO A 292 -9.65 16.44 -14.50
C PRO A 292 -9.57 17.75 -15.30
N GLU A 293 -8.96 18.78 -14.71
CA GLU A 293 -8.76 20.05 -15.40
C GLU A 293 -7.45 20.00 -16.21
N PRO A 294 -7.49 20.26 -17.54
CA PRO A 294 -6.28 20.29 -18.34
C PRO A 294 -5.35 21.41 -17.86
N GLU A 295 -4.10 21.06 -17.52
CA GLU A 295 -3.09 22.06 -17.16
C GLU A 295 -2.90 23.04 -18.32
N ARG A 296 -2.85 24.34 -18.02
CA ARG A 296 -2.74 25.41 -19.03
C ARG A 296 -1.35 26.05 -19.08
N ARG A 297 -0.55 25.90 -18.02
CA ARG A 297 0.83 26.39 -17.92
C ARG A 297 1.77 25.57 -18.82
N GLU A 298 2.95 26.11 -19.13
CA GLU A 298 3.97 25.30 -19.81
C GLU A 298 4.43 24.17 -18.90
N LEU A 299 4.79 23.04 -19.50
CA LEU A 299 5.07 21.79 -18.78
C LEU A 299 6.54 21.74 -18.34
N ASP A 300 6.80 20.98 -17.30
CA ASP A 300 8.17 20.65 -16.88
C ASP A 300 8.59 19.28 -17.43
N ARG A 301 9.89 19.02 -17.50
CA ARG A 301 10.43 17.67 -17.74
C ARG A 301 11.58 17.33 -16.81
N VAL A 302 11.62 16.06 -16.42
CA VAL A 302 12.66 15.47 -15.56
C VAL A 302 13.19 14.17 -16.18
N ARG A 303 14.45 13.81 -15.95
CA ARG A 303 14.97 12.50 -16.39
C ARG A 303 14.26 11.39 -15.60
N LEU A 304 13.97 10.29 -16.29
CA LEU A 304 13.35 9.12 -15.67
C LEU A 304 14.20 8.58 -14.50
N SER A 305 15.53 8.58 -14.64
CA SER A 305 16.47 8.22 -13.56
C SER A 305 16.24 9.02 -12.28
N ASP A 306 16.07 10.33 -12.42
CA ASP A 306 15.98 11.26 -11.29
C ASP A 306 14.62 11.09 -10.62
N LEU A 307 13.55 10.93 -11.40
CA LEU A 307 12.21 10.69 -10.88
C LEU A 307 12.11 9.36 -10.11
N ILE A 308 12.75 8.30 -10.60
CA ILE A 308 12.81 7.01 -9.91
C ILE A 308 13.67 7.10 -8.64
N ALA A 309 14.79 7.82 -8.67
CA ALA A 309 15.60 8.02 -7.48
C ALA A 309 14.82 8.73 -6.35
N LEU A 310 13.92 9.65 -6.72
CA LEU A 310 13.07 10.39 -5.80
C LEU A 310 11.86 9.58 -5.32
N ARG A 311 11.22 8.82 -6.21
CA ARG A 311 10.05 7.98 -5.90
C ARG A 311 10.26 6.55 -6.40
N PRO A 312 11.13 5.76 -5.75
CA PRO A 312 11.45 4.40 -6.17
C PRO A 312 10.24 3.49 -6.45
N PRO A 313 9.10 3.59 -5.71
CA PRO A 313 7.93 2.75 -6.00
C PRO A 313 7.31 2.94 -7.39
N LEU A 314 7.59 4.05 -8.09
CA LEU A 314 7.09 4.27 -9.45
C LEU A 314 7.84 3.46 -10.51
N GLU A 315 8.97 2.83 -10.18
CA GLU A 315 9.75 2.05 -11.15
C GLU A 315 8.89 1.02 -11.88
N THR A 316 8.06 0.28 -11.15
CA THR A 316 7.17 -0.74 -11.73
C THR A 316 6.07 -0.12 -12.60
N VAL A 317 5.60 1.08 -12.26
CA VAL A 317 4.61 1.83 -13.06
C VAL A 317 5.20 2.21 -14.41
N PHE A 318 6.44 2.71 -14.43
CA PHE A 318 7.08 3.17 -15.67
C PHE A 318 7.37 2.05 -16.69
N ARG A 319 7.30 0.78 -16.25
CA ARG A 319 7.41 -0.41 -17.11
C ARG A 319 6.11 -0.75 -17.84
N LEU A 320 4.96 -0.19 -17.45
CA LEU A 320 3.66 -0.56 -18.05
C LEU A 320 3.56 -0.12 -19.52
N ALA A 321 2.78 -0.87 -20.31
CA ALA A 321 2.56 -0.66 -21.73
C ALA A 321 2.00 0.74 -22.09
N ARG A 322 2.14 1.10 -23.36
CA ARG A 322 1.53 2.33 -23.91
C ARG A 322 0.01 2.24 -23.85
N GLY A 323 -0.63 3.38 -23.67
CA GLY A 323 -2.06 3.48 -23.44
C GLY A 323 -2.47 3.18 -22.01
N THR A 324 -1.56 2.79 -21.12
CA THR A 324 -1.89 2.59 -19.70
C THR A 324 -2.00 3.93 -18.97
N LEU A 325 -3.02 4.05 -18.12
CA LEU A 325 -3.22 5.16 -17.21
C LEU A 325 -3.24 4.66 -15.77
N VAL A 326 -2.52 5.32 -14.88
CA VAL A 326 -2.31 4.90 -13.48
C VAL A 326 -2.62 6.04 -12.54
N ILE A 327 -3.42 5.80 -11.51
CA ILE A 327 -3.60 6.74 -10.39
C ILE A 327 -2.70 6.27 -9.25
N VAL A 328 -1.93 7.19 -8.69
CA VAL A 328 -1.00 6.94 -7.57
C VAL A 328 -1.28 7.93 -6.45
N ARG A 329 -1.40 7.41 -5.23
CA ARG A 329 -1.54 8.20 -4.00
C ARG A 329 -0.42 7.84 -3.03
N GLY A 330 0.41 8.81 -2.65
CA GLY A 330 1.57 8.56 -1.78
C GLY A 330 2.53 7.50 -2.37
N ALA A 331 2.66 6.35 -1.72
CA ALA A 331 3.49 5.23 -2.21
C ALA A 331 2.77 4.23 -3.11
N GLY A 332 1.43 4.24 -3.07
CA GLY A 332 0.61 3.15 -3.59
C GLY A 332 0.01 3.48 -4.94
N VAL A 333 -0.09 2.46 -5.79
CA VAL A 333 -0.95 2.50 -6.96
C VAL A 333 -2.39 2.32 -6.50
N GLU A 334 -3.25 3.27 -6.84
CA GLU A 334 -4.68 3.26 -6.53
C GLU A 334 -5.48 2.57 -7.64
N SER A 335 -5.12 2.83 -8.90
CA SER A 335 -5.77 2.20 -10.04
C SER A 335 -4.84 2.06 -11.25
N VAL A 336 -5.12 1.06 -12.08
CA VAL A 336 -4.52 0.89 -13.41
C VAL A 336 -5.64 0.71 -14.42
N THR A 337 -5.63 1.56 -15.44
CA THR A 337 -6.56 1.59 -16.56
C THR A 337 -5.84 1.18 -17.82
N LEU A 338 -6.34 0.15 -18.50
CA LEU A 338 -5.78 -0.38 -19.74
C LEU A 338 -6.12 0.50 -20.95
N PRO A 339 -5.47 0.29 -22.10
CA PRO A 339 -5.70 1.07 -23.33
C PRO A 339 -7.14 1.01 -23.85
N ASN A 340 -7.90 -0.04 -23.52
CA ASN A 340 -9.32 -0.21 -23.85
C ASN A 340 -10.26 0.43 -22.80
N ASP A 341 -9.74 1.32 -21.96
CA ASP A 341 -10.45 2.03 -20.89
C ASP A 341 -11.09 1.13 -19.82
N THR A 342 -10.57 -0.08 -19.65
CA THR A 342 -11.02 -1.00 -18.60
C THR A 342 -10.09 -0.97 -17.40
N LEU A 343 -10.65 -1.23 -16.22
CA LEU A 343 -9.92 -1.24 -14.96
C LEU A 343 -9.19 -2.58 -14.77
N ALA A 344 -7.85 -2.54 -14.72
CA ALA A 344 -7.00 -3.70 -14.44
C ALA A 344 -6.57 -3.83 -12.98
N PHE A 345 -6.56 -2.72 -12.23
CA PHE A 345 -6.27 -2.70 -10.79
C PHE A 345 -7.19 -1.72 -10.07
N PRO A 346 -7.72 -2.07 -8.88
CA PRO A 346 -7.58 -3.36 -8.19
C PRO A 346 -8.27 -4.51 -8.93
N ARG A 347 -7.62 -5.68 -9.02
CA ARG A 347 -8.28 -6.92 -9.49
C ARG A 347 -9.23 -7.38 -8.38
N GLU A 348 -10.46 -7.73 -8.70
CA GLU A 348 -11.30 -8.47 -7.76
C GLU A 348 -10.62 -9.82 -7.50
N THR A 349 -10.37 -10.14 -6.24
CA THR A 349 -10.13 -11.53 -5.86
C THR A 349 -11.41 -12.29 -6.22
N PRO A 350 -11.37 -13.33 -7.06
CA PRO A 350 -12.55 -14.15 -7.25
C PRO A 350 -13.01 -14.69 -5.88
N PRO A 351 -14.33 -14.81 -5.65
CA PRO A 351 -14.91 -15.13 -4.34
C PRO A 351 -14.41 -16.46 -3.76
#